data_AF-A0A2P6RSU2-F1
#
_entry.id   AF-A0A2P6RSU2-F1
#
_cell.length_a   1.000
_cell.length_b   1.000
_cell.length_c   1.000
_cell.angle_alpha   90.00
_cell.angle_beta   90.00
_cell.angle_gamma   90.00
#
_symmetry.space_group_name_H-M   'P 1'
#
loop_
_entity.id
_entity.type
_entity.pdbx_description
1 polymer ?
#
loop_
_entity_poly.entity_id
_entity_poly.type
_entity_poly.pdbx_seq_one_letter_code
_entity_poly.pdbx_strand_id
1 'polypeptide(L)'
;MERYLSSQNYGEIFSHQVIWFVDKTLEENVTMEPIGAVIILNPRTGQLFLKVNPSTETAEEVAALVQSLPAGECPKQIIVEVSKGILDTLQVHLLDFPNISIKGSELQLPFQPLLKIEKFGDLMLKAAEPQMVPFNVYDDWLSSISPYAAFSRLILILRALHVNDEKAKMLLNPDTTVVTEPNHIWPSLSEFQWRKVEVALRDLILSDYAEKNNVITSALTQVEIRDIILGAY
;
A
#
# COMPACT_ATOMS: atom_id res chain seq x y z
N MET A 1 -26.54 -0.13 -5.01
CA MET A 1 -25.10 -0.41 -5.22
C MET A 1 -24.34 0.27 -4.11
N GLU A 2 -23.51 -0.49 -3.41
CA GLU A 2 -22.53 0.07 -2.45
C GLU A 2 -21.55 0.93 -3.26
N ARG A 3 -21.32 2.17 -2.84
CA ARG A 3 -20.44 3.09 -3.58
C ARG A 3 -19.00 2.61 -3.46
N TYR A 4 -18.26 2.55 -4.56
CA TYR A 4 -16.83 2.24 -4.57
C TYR A 4 -16.01 3.27 -3.78
N LEU A 5 -14.81 2.85 -3.36
CA LEU A 5 -13.86 3.75 -2.73
C LEU A 5 -13.28 4.67 -3.80
N SER A 6 -13.43 5.97 -3.61
CA SER A 6 -12.96 7.05 -4.48
C SER A 6 -12.26 8.13 -3.66
N SER A 7 -11.68 9.13 -4.32
CA SER A 7 -10.98 10.21 -3.64
C SER A 7 -11.89 11.08 -2.77
N GLN A 8 -13.21 11.03 -2.98
CA GLN A 8 -14.21 11.81 -2.25
C GLN A 8 -14.63 11.15 -0.93
N ASN A 9 -14.67 9.81 -0.88
CA ASN A 9 -15.07 9.05 0.32
C ASN A 9 -13.90 8.30 0.97
N TYR A 10 -12.68 8.53 0.48
CA TYR A 10 -11.45 7.90 0.95
C TYR A 10 -11.24 7.95 2.48
N GLY A 11 -11.79 8.98 3.16
CA GLY A 11 -11.74 9.07 4.62
C GLY A 11 -12.45 7.92 5.39
N GLU A 12 -13.37 7.20 4.73
CA GLU A 12 -14.12 6.07 5.34
C GLU A 12 -13.20 4.92 5.79
N ILE A 13 -12.02 4.78 5.17
CA ILE A 13 -11.07 3.69 5.49
C ILE A 13 -10.45 3.82 6.89
N PHE A 14 -10.60 4.99 7.53
CA PHE A 14 -10.09 5.27 8.88
C PHE A 14 -11.16 5.15 9.96
N SER A 15 -12.32 4.57 9.64
CA SER A 15 -13.37 4.29 10.61
C SER A 15 -12.90 3.31 11.70
N HIS A 16 -13.76 3.06 12.70
CA HIS A 16 -13.44 2.11 13.75
C HIS A 16 -13.42 0.64 13.29
N GLN A 17 -13.96 0.35 12.10
CA GLN A 17 -14.00 -0.98 11.54
C GLN A 17 -12.61 -1.46 11.09
N VAL A 18 -12.39 -2.77 11.14
CA VAL A 18 -11.20 -3.38 10.53
C VAL A 18 -11.44 -3.45 9.04
N ILE A 19 -10.62 -2.72 8.28
CA ILE A 19 -10.71 -2.63 6.83
C ILE A 19 -9.39 -3.15 6.27
N TRP A 20 -9.43 -3.97 5.23
CA TRP A 20 -8.24 -4.42 4.53
C TRP A 20 -8.23 -3.95 3.08
N PHE A 21 -7.10 -3.46 2.61
CA PHE A 21 -6.78 -3.46 1.19
C PHE A 21 -6.15 -4.79 0.83
N VAL A 22 -6.63 -5.41 -0.26
CA VAL A 22 -6.02 -6.62 -0.82
C VAL A 22 -5.47 -6.28 -2.20
N ASP A 23 -4.19 -6.59 -2.39
CA ASP A 23 -3.53 -6.43 -3.68
C ASP A 23 -2.73 -7.67 -4.07
N LYS A 24 -2.83 -8.08 -5.33
CA LYS A 24 -1.93 -9.07 -5.93
C LYS A 24 -0.89 -8.34 -6.75
N THR A 25 0.37 -8.59 -6.44
CA THR A 25 1.51 -7.96 -7.10
C THR A 25 2.42 -9.02 -7.67
N LEU A 26 3.05 -8.70 -8.80
CA LEU A 26 4.07 -9.52 -9.45
C LEU A 26 5.32 -8.67 -9.53
N GLU A 27 6.44 -9.23 -9.11
CA GLU A 27 7.76 -8.66 -9.40
C GLU A 27 8.37 -9.41 -10.58
N GLU A 28 8.52 -8.71 -11.70
CA GLU A 28 9.19 -9.22 -12.89
C GLU A 28 10.70 -9.20 -12.68
N ASN A 29 11.35 -10.36 -12.73
CA ASN A 29 12.80 -10.47 -12.77
C ASN A 29 13.22 -10.87 -14.18
N VAL A 30 14.13 -10.11 -14.81
CA VAL A 30 14.60 -10.36 -16.19
C VAL A 30 15.27 -11.73 -16.35
N THR A 31 15.73 -12.32 -15.24
CA THR A 31 16.54 -13.55 -15.24
C THR A 31 15.87 -14.76 -14.57
N MET A 32 14.74 -14.58 -13.88
CA MET A 32 14.04 -15.63 -13.12
C MET A 32 12.53 -15.58 -13.38
N GLU A 33 11.80 -16.63 -12.96
CA GLU A 33 10.33 -16.60 -13.00
C GLU A 33 9.78 -15.45 -12.14
N PRO A 34 8.69 -14.79 -12.58
CA PRO A 34 8.10 -13.69 -11.83
C PRO A 34 7.64 -14.16 -10.44
N ILE A 35 8.04 -13.42 -9.41
CA ILE A 35 7.71 -13.77 -8.03
C ILE A 35 6.43 -13.02 -7.64
N GLY A 36 5.39 -13.78 -7.31
CA GLY A 36 4.11 -13.21 -6.91
C GLY A 36 4.02 -12.98 -5.39
N ALA A 37 3.31 -11.93 -5.01
CA ALA A 37 2.93 -11.67 -3.62
C ALA A 37 1.48 -11.22 -3.50
N VAL A 38 0.85 -11.58 -2.37
CA VAL A 38 -0.42 -10.99 -1.93
C VAL A 38 -0.14 -10.06 -0.76
N ILE A 39 -0.57 -8.82 -0.89
CA ILE A 39 -0.46 -7.75 0.10
C ILE A 39 -1.85 -7.56 0.71
N ILE A 40 -1.95 -7.69 2.03
CA ILE A 40 -3.17 -7.43 2.78
C ILE A 40 -2.86 -6.36 3.84
N LEU A 41 -3.32 -5.14 3.64
CA LEU A 41 -2.97 -3.98 4.45
C LEU A 41 -4.17 -3.43 5.22
N ASN A 42 -4.04 -3.29 6.53
CA ASN A 42 -4.95 -2.49 7.34
C ASN A 42 -4.51 -1.01 7.32
N PRO A 43 -5.28 -0.11 6.70
CA PRO A 43 -4.88 1.29 6.52
C PRO A 43 -4.87 2.08 7.84
N ARG A 44 -5.58 1.60 8.87
CA ARG A 44 -5.66 2.29 10.15
C ARG A 44 -4.51 1.92 11.09
N THR A 45 -4.08 0.67 11.07
CA THR A 45 -3.04 0.17 11.99
C THR A 45 -1.67 0.07 11.35
N GLY A 46 -1.59 0.02 10.02
CA GLY A 46 -0.34 -0.28 9.30
C GLY A 46 -0.01 -1.77 9.27
N GLN A 47 -0.85 -2.64 9.83
CA GLN A 47 -0.63 -4.09 9.77
C GLN A 47 -0.68 -4.56 8.32
N LEU A 48 0.42 -5.17 7.88
CA LEU A 48 0.57 -5.76 6.57
C LEU A 48 0.74 -7.27 6.74
N PHE A 49 -0.10 -8.06 6.09
CA PHE A 49 0.20 -9.47 5.84
C PHE A 49 0.74 -9.59 4.42
N LEU A 50 1.99 -10.02 4.31
CA LEU A 50 2.64 -10.28 3.04
C LEU A 50 2.71 -11.78 2.81
N LYS A 51 1.90 -12.28 1.87
CA LYS A 51 2.03 -13.65 1.36
C LYS A 51 3.07 -13.65 0.26
N VAL A 52 4.17 -14.35 0.48
CA VAL A 52 5.21 -14.58 -0.54
C VAL A 52 4.99 -15.95 -1.18
N ASN A 53 5.30 -16.07 -2.48
CA ASN A 53 5.11 -17.29 -3.28
C ASN A 53 3.73 -17.94 -3.08
N PRO A 54 2.62 -17.22 -3.33
CA PRO A 54 1.28 -17.80 -3.17
C PRO A 54 1.12 -19.01 -4.08
N SER A 55 0.73 -20.15 -3.50
CA SER A 55 0.43 -21.38 -4.26
C SER A 55 -0.97 -21.37 -4.86
N THR A 56 -1.87 -20.56 -4.30
CA THR A 56 -3.28 -20.54 -4.65
C THR A 56 -3.72 -19.17 -5.13
N GLU A 57 -4.99 -19.06 -5.52
CA GLU A 57 -5.57 -17.78 -5.91
C GLU A 57 -5.62 -16.81 -4.72
N THR A 58 -5.46 -15.51 -4.99
CA THR A 58 -5.49 -14.46 -3.96
C THR A 58 -6.74 -14.55 -3.07
N ALA A 59 -7.90 -14.89 -3.65
CA ALA A 59 -9.14 -15.01 -2.91
C ALA A 59 -9.11 -16.16 -1.87
N GLU A 60 -8.49 -17.28 -2.21
CA GLU A 60 -8.32 -18.42 -1.31
C GLU A 60 -7.35 -18.08 -0.17
N GLU A 61 -6.21 -17.45 -0.47
CA GLU A 61 -5.25 -16.99 0.56
C GLU A 61 -5.88 -16.01 1.54
N VAL A 62 -6.72 -15.08 1.05
CA VAL A 62 -7.46 -14.12 1.89
C VAL A 62 -8.50 -14.85 2.74
N ALA A 63 -9.28 -15.78 2.19
CA ALA A 63 -10.26 -16.55 2.95
C ALA A 63 -9.60 -17.40 4.05
N ALA A 64 -8.48 -18.06 3.73
CA ALA A 64 -7.70 -18.82 4.71
C ALA A 64 -7.18 -17.93 5.84
N LEU A 65 -6.69 -16.72 5.51
CA LEU A 65 -6.25 -15.77 6.54
C LEU A 65 -7.42 -15.33 7.43
N VAL A 66 -8.56 -14.93 6.85
CA VAL A 66 -9.77 -14.55 7.61
C VAL A 66 -10.18 -15.66 8.58
N GLN A 67 -10.14 -16.91 8.13
CA GLN A 67 -10.52 -18.08 8.95
C GLN A 67 -9.53 -18.37 10.09
N SER A 68 -8.26 -18.01 9.90
CA SER A 68 -7.21 -18.20 10.91
C SER A 68 -7.22 -17.14 12.03
N LEU A 69 -7.84 -15.98 11.80
CA LEU A 69 -7.82 -14.87 12.73
C LEU A 69 -8.94 -14.97 13.79
N PRO A 70 -8.70 -14.46 15.01
CA PRO A 70 -9.76 -14.25 15.99
C PRO A 70 -10.83 -13.27 15.48
N ALA A 71 -12.07 -13.40 15.97
CA ALA A 71 -13.20 -12.59 15.51
C ALA A 71 -13.01 -11.06 15.65
N GLY A 72 -12.14 -10.60 16.55
CA GLY A 72 -11.81 -9.18 16.74
C GLY A 72 -10.81 -8.63 15.71
N GLU A 73 -10.08 -9.51 15.03
CA GLU A 73 -9.05 -9.16 14.03
C GLU A 73 -9.56 -9.38 12.60
N CYS A 74 -10.64 -10.14 12.43
CA CYS A 74 -11.31 -10.32 11.14
C CYS A 74 -11.79 -8.97 10.56
N PRO A 75 -11.59 -8.73 9.25
CA PRO A 75 -12.07 -7.53 8.59
C PRO A 75 -13.59 -7.49 8.59
N LYS A 76 -14.15 -6.27 8.63
CA LYS A 76 -15.55 -6.00 8.30
C LYS A 76 -15.73 -5.58 6.85
N GLN A 77 -14.65 -5.06 6.25
CA GLN A 77 -14.64 -4.66 4.86
C GLN A 77 -13.30 -5.01 4.21
N ILE A 78 -13.37 -5.54 3.00
CA ILE A 78 -12.22 -5.77 2.13
C ILE A 78 -12.37 -4.88 0.90
N ILE A 79 -11.33 -4.13 0.59
CA ILE A 79 -11.26 -3.20 -0.52
C ILE A 79 -10.25 -3.74 -1.54
N VAL A 80 -10.69 -3.85 -2.80
CA VAL A 80 -9.85 -4.27 -3.92
C VAL A 80 -9.92 -3.28 -5.07
N GLU A 81 -8.79 -3.08 -5.75
CA GLU A 81 -8.77 -2.32 -6.99
C GLU A 81 -9.55 -3.06 -8.08
N VAL A 82 -10.53 -2.39 -8.70
CA VAL A 82 -11.45 -3.03 -9.66
C VAL A 82 -10.73 -3.55 -10.90
N SER A 83 -9.70 -2.83 -11.35
CA SER A 83 -8.89 -3.16 -12.54
C SER A 83 -8.24 -4.55 -12.49
N LYS A 84 -8.07 -5.12 -11.29
CA LYS A 84 -7.32 -6.37 -11.07
C LYS A 84 -8.17 -7.63 -11.15
N GLY A 85 -9.49 -7.53 -11.29
CA GLY A 85 -10.37 -8.70 -11.48
C GLY A 85 -10.45 -9.67 -10.29
N ILE A 86 -10.02 -9.26 -9.09
CA ILE A 86 -10.03 -10.09 -7.87
C ILE A 86 -11.40 -10.04 -7.16
N LEU A 87 -12.24 -9.06 -7.50
CA LEU A 87 -13.47 -8.76 -6.78
C LEU A 87 -14.47 -9.94 -6.80
N ASP A 88 -14.74 -10.50 -7.98
CA ASP A 88 -15.71 -11.58 -8.13
C ASP A 88 -15.22 -12.88 -7.47
N THR A 89 -13.93 -13.18 -7.57
CA THR A 89 -13.36 -14.38 -6.95
C THR A 89 -13.37 -14.28 -5.42
N LEU A 90 -13.10 -13.10 -4.84
CA LEU A 90 -13.24 -12.86 -3.40
C LEU A 90 -14.69 -13.02 -2.94
N GLN A 91 -15.66 -12.54 -3.70
CA GLN A 91 -17.08 -12.69 -3.34
C GLN A 91 -17.50 -14.16 -3.23
N VAL A 92 -16.99 -15.02 -4.13
CA VAL A 92 -17.25 -16.46 -4.10
C VAL A 92 -16.55 -17.12 -2.90
N HIS A 93 -15.28 -16.83 -2.65
CA HIS A 93 -14.51 -17.47 -1.57
C HIS A 93 -14.94 -17.02 -0.17
N LEU A 94 -15.56 -15.85 -0.05
CA LEU A 94 -15.99 -15.30 1.24
C LEU A 94 -17.49 -15.44 1.52
N LEU A 95 -18.21 -16.29 0.78
CA LEU A 95 -19.64 -16.56 1.00
C LEU A 95 -19.95 -17.04 2.43
N ASP A 96 -19.03 -17.80 3.03
CA ASP A 96 -19.16 -18.30 4.41
C ASP A 96 -18.93 -17.21 5.48
N PHE A 97 -18.53 -16.01 5.07
CA PHE A 97 -18.29 -14.86 5.95
C PHE A 97 -19.27 -13.70 5.64
N PRO A 98 -20.58 -13.85 5.89
CA PRO A 98 -21.61 -12.90 5.47
C PRO A 98 -21.51 -11.51 6.13
N ASN A 99 -20.66 -11.36 7.14
CA ASN A 99 -20.41 -10.09 7.85
C ASN A 99 -19.26 -9.26 7.25
N ILE A 100 -18.62 -9.76 6.18
CA ILE A 100 -17.53 -9.08 5.48
C ILE A 100 -18.08 -8.47 4.20
N SER A 101 -18.05 -7.14 4.07
CA SER A 101 -18.38 -6.49 2.81
C SER A 101 -17.17 -6.44 1.89
N ILE A 102 -17.37 -6.65 0.60
CA ILE A 102 -16.32 -6.56 -0.43
C ILE A 102 -16.66 -5.37 -1.31
N LYS A 103 -15.75 -4.38 -1.34
CA LYS A 103 -15.95 -3.11 -2.03
C LYS A 103 -14.84 -2.90 -3.06
N GLY A 104 -15.23 -2.46 -4.25
CA GLY A 104 -14.28 -2.02 -5.27
C GLY A 104 -13.68 -0.66 -4.93
N SER A 105 -12.47 -0.40 -5.42
CA SER A 105 -11.84 0.91 -5.40
C SER A 105 -11.55 1.41 -6.81
N GLU A 106 -11.85 2.69 -7.02
CA GLU A 106 -11.46 3.49 -8.18
C GLU A 106 -10.05 4.07 -8.01
N LEU A 107 -9.44 3.91 -6.83
CA LEU A 107 -8.09 4.38 -6.53
C LEU A 107 -7.08 3.32 -6.98
N GLN A 108 -6.07 3.73 -7.73
CA GLN A 108 -4.96 2.87 -8.15
C GLN A 108 -3.78 3.03 -7.19
N LEU A 109 -3.90 2.51 -5.97
CA LEU A 109 -2.87 2.64 -4.95
C LEU A 109 -1.64 1.78 -5.29
N PRO A 110 -0.41 2.33 -5.27
CA PRO A 110 0.76 1.64 -5.76
C PRO A 110 1.38 0.80 -4.63
N PHE A 111 0.86 -0.40 -4.36
CA PHE A 111 1.46 -1.26 -3.31
C PHE A 111 2.69 -2.04 -3.78
N GLN A 112 2.81 -2.29 -5.10
CA GLN A 112 3.93 -3.04 -5.70
C GLN A 112 5.35 -2.54 -5.33
N PRO A 113 5.63 -1.23 -5.20
CA PRO A 113 6.93 -0.73 -4.73
C PRO A 113 7.36 -1.22 -3.35
N LEU A 114 6.45 -1.71 -2.49
CA LEU A 114 6.83 -2.36 -1.24
C LEU A 114 7.78 -3.53 -1.51
N LEU A 115 7.54 -4.33 -2.55
CA LEU A 115 8.37 -5.49 -2.87
C LEU A 115 9.82 -5.13 -3.22
N LYS A 116 10.06 -3.89 -3.68
CA LYS A 116 11.39 -3.38 -4.06
C LYS A 116 12.20 -2.82 -2.90
N ILE A 117 11.62 -2.76 -1.71
CA ILE A 117 12.35 -2.39 -0.49
C ILE A 117 13.14 -3.62 -0.06
N GLU A 118 14.43 -3.43 0.24
CA GLU A 118 15.40 -4.50 0.52
C GLU A 118 14.86 -5.57 1.49
N LYS A 119 14.21 -5.16 2.59
CA LYS A 119 13.62 -6.07 3.58
C LYS A 119 12.57 -7.03 3.00
N PHE A 120 11.73 -6.54 2.08
CA PHE A 120 10.69 -7.35 1.44
C PHE A 120 11.26 -8.11 0.24
N GLY A 121 12.10 -7.48 -0.58
CA GLY A 121 12.77 -8.12 -1.71
C GLY A 121 13.63 -9.31 -1.28
N ASP A 122 14.39 -9.17 -0.19
CA ASP A 122 15.17 -10.27 0.39
C ASP A 122 14.29 -11.43 0.86
N LEU A 123 13.13 -11.13 1.46
CA LEU A 123 12.19 -12.17 1.88
C LEU A 123 11.62 -12.90 0.67
N MET A 124 11.24 -12.16 -0.38
CA MET A 124 10.72 -12.70 -1.63
C MET A 124 11.73 -13.63 -2.31
N LEU A 125 13.00 -13.22 -2.38
CA LEU A 125 14.08 -14.01 -2.99
C LEU A 125 14.45 -15.26 -2.20
N LYS A 126 14.37 -15.21 -0.86
CA LYS A 126 14.77 -16.33 0.03
C LYS A 126 13.64 -17.32 0.27
N ALA A 127 12.39 -16.93 0.05
CA ALA A 127 11.25 -17.83 0.25
C ALA A 127 11.30 -18.98 -0.78
N ALA A 128 11.45 -20.20 -0.31
CA ALA A 128 11.33 -21.41 -1.15
C ALA A 128 9.90 -21.95 -1.18
N GLU A 129 9.11 -21.64 -0.14
CA GLU A 129 7.74 -22.14 0.05
C GLU A 129 6.77 -20.97 0.32
N PRO A 130 5.47 -21.16 0.05
CA PRO A 130 4.42 -20.18 0.36
C PRO A 130 4.37 -19.89 1.86
N GLN A 131 4.50 -18.64 2.24
CA GLN A 131 4.41 -18.23 3.65
C GLN A 131 3.77 -16.86 3.80
N MET A 132 3.00 -16.69 4.88
CA MET A 132 2.38 -15.42 5.26
C MET A 132 3.23 -14.78 6.37
N VAL A 133 3.76 -13.58 6.11
CA VAL A 133 4.62 -12.88 7.07
C VAL A 133 3.98 -11.54 7.46
N PRO A 134 3.71 -11.31 8.76
CA PRO A 134 3.15 -10.06 9.23
C PRO A 134 4.23 -8.98 9.40
N PHE A 135 3.88 -7.74 9.07
CA PHE A 135 4.68 -6.53 9.25
C PHE A 135 3.82 -5.38 9.75
N ASN A 136 4.45 -4.30 10.18
CA ASN A 136 3.79 -3.01 10.36
C ASN A 136 4.45 -1.97 9.45
N VAL A 137 3.77 -1.56 8.38
CA VAL A 137 4.31 -0.59 7.39
C VAL A 137 4.34 0.85 7.89
N TYR A 138 3.86 1.12 9.11
CA TYR A 138 4.00 2.43 9.73
C TYR A 138 5.14 2.52 10.72
N ASP A 139 5.85 1.43 10.99
CA ASP A 139 6.87 1.37 12.04
C ASP A 139 6.33 1.95 13.36
N ASP A 140 6.84 3.10 13.78
CA ASP A 140 6.47 3.81 15.01
C ASP A 140 5.63 5.08 14.77
N TRP A 141 5.24 5.39 13.53
CA TRP A 141 4.61 6.67 13.18
C TRP A 141 3.33 6.96 13.97
N LEU A 142 2.54 5.92 14.29
CA LEU A 142 1.30 6.08 15.07
C LEU A 142 1.51 6.58 16.50
N SER A 143 2.76 6.65 16.98
CA SER A 143 3.10 7.30 18.26
C SER A 143 2.99 8.83 18.22
N SER A 144 3.09 9.44 17.03
CA SER A 144 3.17 10.89 16.84
C SER A 144 2.16 11.43 15.82
N ILE A 145 1.69 10.62 14.87
CA ILE A 145 0.75 11.04 13.83
C ILE A 145 -0.49 10.15 13.77
N SER A 146 -1.57 10.70 13.23
CA SER A 146 -2.83 9.96 13.08
C SER A 146 -2.73 8.86 12.00
N PRO A 147 -3.59 7.84 12.02
CA PRO A 147 -3.67 6.83 10.95
C PRO A 147 -3.85 7.44 9.56
N TYR A 148 -4.63 8.51 9.45
CA TYR A 148 -4.82 9.23 8.19
C TYR A 148 -3.50 9.81 7.67
N ALA A 149 -2.73 10.46 8.54
CA ALA A 149 -1.44 11.03 8.19
C ALA A 149 -0.41 9.95 7.85
N ALA A 150 -0.38 8.84 8.63
CA ALA A 150 0.50 7.71 8.40
C ALA A 150 0.23 7.03 7.05
N PHE A 151 -1.03 6.75 6.72
CA PHE A 151 -1.38 6.20 5.41
C PHE A 151 -1.06 7.19 4.29
N SER A 152 -1.35 8.48 4.47
CA SER A 152 -1.05 9.50 3.47
C SER A 152 0.45 9.56 3.18
N ARG A 153 1.29 9.50 4.23
CA ARG A 153 2.76 9.37 4.11
C ARG A 153 3.14 8.10 3.35
N LEU A 154 2.58 6.96 3.73
CA LEU A 154 2.86 5.68 3.06
C LEU A 154 2.56 5.77 1.55
N ILE A 155 1.36 6.20 1.16
CA ILE A 155 0.99 6.31 -0.26
C ILE A 155 1.87 7.29 -1.01
N LEU A 156 2.24 8.40 -0.37
CA LEU A 156 3.15 9.36 -0.96
C LEU A 156 4.53 8.75 -1.24
N ILE A 157 5.08 8.00 -0.29
CA ILE A 157 6.35 7.28 -0.45
C ILE A 157 6.23 6.25 -1.58
N LEU A 158 5.20 5.40 -1.52
CA LEU A 158 5.02 4.34 -2.51
C LEU A 158 4.78 4.89 -3.92
N ARG A 159 4.00 5.96 -4.07
CA ARG A 159 3.80 6.62 -5.36
C ARG A 159 5.09 7.22 -5.88
N ALA A 160 5.89 7.86 -5.02
CA ALA A 160 7.19 8.40 -5.41
C ALA A 160 8.15 7.29 -5.88
N LEU A 161 8.22 6.16 -5.16
CA LEU A 161 8.99 4.98 -5.57
C LEU A 161 8.48 4.38 -6.89
N HIS A 162 7.16 4.41 -7.12
CA HIS A 162 6.55 3.94 -8.36
C HIS A 162 6.94 4.79 -9.57
N VAL A 163 6.96 6.13 -9.42
CA VAL A 163 7.30 7.03 -10.53
C VAL A 163 8.81 7.15 -10.76
N ASN A 164 9.61 7.18 -9.69
CA ASN A 164 11.06 7.27 -9.77
C ASN A 164 11.73 6.70 -8.50
N ASP A 165 12.02 5.40 -8.54
CA ASP A 165 12.60 4.63 -7.42
C ASP A 165 13.92 5.24 -6.90
N GLU A 166 14.85 5.56 -7.79
CA GLU A 166 16.17 6.08 -7.42
C GLU A 166 16.08 7.43 -6.70
N LYS A 167 15.36 8.41 -7.29
CA LYS A 167 15.20 9.74 -6.67
C LYS A 167 14.42 9.65 -5.37
N ALA A 168 13.38 8.82 -5.29
CA ALA A 168 12.61 8.65 -4.06
C ALA A 168 13.48 8.06 -2.93
N LYS A 169 14.32 7.05 -3.23
CA LYS A 169 15.29 6.49 -2.26
C LYS A 169 16.31 7.52 -1.80
N MET A 170 16.79 8.39 -2.69
CA MET A 170 17.67 9.51 -2.30
C MET A 170 16.96 10.50 -1.38
N LEU A 171 15.71 10.85 -1.67
CA LEU A 171 14.93 11.79 -0.85
C LEU A 171 14.61 11.23 0.55
N LEU A 172 14.40 9.92 0.66
CA LEU A 172 14.18 9.24 1.94
C LEU A 172 15.43 9.23 2.84
N ASN A 173 16.63 9.38 2.26
CA ASN A 173 17.91 9.35 2.97
C ASN A 173 18.63 10.71 2.84
N PRO A 174 18.15 11.77 3.53
CA PRO A 174 18.61 13.14 3.31
C PRO A 174 20.06 13.41 3.78
N ASP A 175 20.60 12.57 4.66
CA ASP A 175 21.98 12.67 5.15
C ASP A 175 22.51 11.29 5.59
N THR A 176 23.83 11.18 5.77
CA THR A 176 24.50 9.90 6.12
C THR A 176 24.32 9.48 7.58
N THR A 177 23.68 10.30 8.41
CA THR A 177 23.41 9.98 9.83
C THR A 177 22.05 9.31 10.02
N VAL A 178 21.17 9.42 9.03
CA VAL A 178 19.88 8.72 9.00
C VAL A 178 20.12 7.22 8.83
N VAL A 179 19.53 6.45 9.73
CA VAL A 179 19.57 4.99 9.71
C VAL A 179 18.14 4.45 9.77
N THR A 180 17.95 3.25 9.24
CA THR A 180 16.73 2.46 9.44
C THR A 180 16.99 1.47 10.57
N GLU A 181 16.14 1.47 11.60
CA GLU A 181 16.25 0.49 12.67
C GLU A 181 16.04 -0.94 12.14
N PRO A 182 16.69 -1.98 12.69
CA PRO A 182 16.61 -3.34 12.16
C PRO A 182 15.18 -3.88 11.98
N ASN A 183 14.27 -3.49 12.88
CA ASN A 183 12.88 -3.92 12.85
C ASN A 183 11.96 -2.98 12.06
N HIS A 184 12.46 -1.82 11.63
CA HIS A 184 11.71 -0.85 10.85
C HIS A 184 11.84 -1.11 9.34
N ILE A 185 11.01 -0.44 8.56
CA ILE A 185 11.02 -0.44 7.10
C ILE A 185 11.57 0.89 6.60
N TRP A 186 11.20 1.98 7.26
CA TRP A 186 11.51 3.34 6.85
C TRP A 186 12.62 3.96 7.69
N PRO A 187 13.37 4.93 7.13
CA PRO A 187 14.40 5.65 7.87
C PRO A 187 13.82 6.39 9.10
N SER A 188 14.60 6.40 10.18
CA SER A 188 14.27 7.11 11.41
C SER A 188 14.47 8.62 11.23
N LEU A 189 13.39 9.32 10.87
CA LEU A 189 13.39 10.77 10.64
C LEU A 189 12.61 11.52 11.72
N SER A 190 13.10 12.69 12.11
CA SER A 190 12.35 13.64 12.92
C SER A 190 11.13 14.20 12.18
N GLU A 191 10.13 14.73 12.90
CA GLU A 191 8.96 15.37 12.28
C GLU A 191 9.32 16.52 11.32
N PHE A 192 10.43 17.22 11.57
CA PHE A 192 10.90 18.28 10.68
C PHE A 192 11.51 17.72 9.40
N GLN A 193 12.29 16.64 9.49
CA GLN A 193 12.81 15.94 8.32
C GLN A 193 11.67 15.33 7.51
N TRP A 194 10.71 14.65 8.14
CA TRP A 194 9.54 14.09 7.46
C TRP A 194 8.77 15.14 6.66
N ARG A 195 8.50 16.32 7.22
CA ARG A 195 7.83 17.41 6.49
C ARG A 195 8.58 17.82 5.22
N LYS A 196 9.92 17.88 5.26
CA LYS A 196 10.73 18.21 4.08
C LYS A 196 10.70 17.09 3.04
N VAL A 197 10.82 15.85 3.49
CA VAL A 197 10.79 14.66 2.62
C VAL A 197 9.42 14.54 1.95
N GLU A 198 8.32 14.69 2.69
CA GLU A 198 6.95 14.66 2.13
C GLU A 198 6.74 15.72 1.05
N VAL A 199 7.21 16.96 1.25
CA VAL A 199 7.15 18.00 0.22
C VAL A 199 7.93 17.58 -1.02
N ALA A 200 9.17 17.10 -0.86
CA ALA A 200 10.01 16.69 -1.98
C ALA A 200 9.44 15.48 -2.75
N LEU A 201 8.89 14.49 -2.05
CA LEU A 201 8.23 13.32 -2.68
C LEU A 201 6.98 13.74 -3.45
N ARG A 202 6.18 14.65 -2.89
CA ARG A 202 5.03 15.21 -3.60
C ARG A 202 5.46 15.95 -4.87
N ASP A 203 6.47 16.80 -4.77
CA ASP A 203 6.95 17.57 -5.92
C ASP A 203 7.52 16.67 -7.02
N LEU A 204 8.17 15.55 -6.65
CA LEU A 204 8.63 14.52 -7.57
C LEU A 204 7.45 13.89 -8.34
N ILE A 205 6.38 13.50 -7.64
CA ILE A 205 5.18 12.89 -8.26
C ILE A 205 4.49 13.89 -9.19
N LEU A 206 4.29 15.12 -8.74
CA LEU A 206 3.61 16.15 -9.54
C LEU A 206 4.43 16.54 -10.77
N SER A 207 5.76 16.57 -10.67
CA SER A 207 6.64 16.86 -11.80
C SER A 207 6.57 15.77 -12.86
N ASP A 208 6.61 14.49 -12.45
CA ASP A 208 6.46 13.35 -13.36
C ASP A 208 5.08 13.36 -14.07
N TYR A 209 4.00 13.63 -13.32
CA TYR A 209 2.66 13.76 -13.90
C TYR A 209 2.58 14.93 -14.90
N ALA A 210 3.13 16.08 -14.53
CA ALA A 210 3.15 17.29 -15.35
C ALA A 210 3.87 17.08 -16.68
N GLU A 211 5.02 16.41 -16.65
CA GLU A 211 5.81 16.06 -17.83
C GLU A 211 5.03 15.11 -18.76
N LYS A 212 4.44 14.04 -18.20
CA LYS A 212 3.68 13.04 -18.97
C LYS A 212 2.41 13.61 -19.61
N ASN A 213 1.76 14.57 -18.94
CA ASN A 213 0.47 15.12 -19.37
C ASN A 213 0.58 16.51 -19.99
N ASN A 214 1.79 17.06 -20.13
CA ASN A 214 2.04 18.41 -20.65
C ASN A 214 1.24 19.51 -19.90
N VAL A 215 1.18 19.43 -18.58
CA VAL A 215 0.52 20.43 -17.71
C VAL A 215 1.52 21.16 -16.81
N ILE A 216 1.15 22.34 -16.33
CA ILE A 216 2.00 23.12 -15.41
C ILE A 216 1.62 22.76 -13.97
N THR A 217 2.59 22.34 -13.15
CA THR A 217 2.36 21.92 -11.75
C THR A 217 1.66 22.99 -10.91
N SER A 218 1.98 24.27 -11.09
CA SER A 218 1.37 25.38 -10.36
C SER A 218 -0.10 25.65 -10.74
N ALA A 219 -0.60 25.07 -11.83
CA ALA A 219 -1.99 25.18 -12.24
C ALA A 219 -2.89 24.13 -11.56
N LEU A 220 -2.30 23.11 -10.92
CA LEU A 220 -3.04 22.02 -10.27
C LEU A 220 -3.72 22.51 -8.99
N THR A 221 -5.01 22.25 -8.90
CA THR A 221 -5.81 22.45 -7.70
C THR A 221 -5.47 21.40 -6.63
N GLN A 222 -5.85 21.65 -5.38
CA GLN A 222 -5.65 20.68 -4.29
C GLN A 222 -6.40 19.35 -4.51
N VAL A 223 -7.53 19.39 -5.22
CA VAL A 223 -8.30 18.20 -5.59
C VAL A 223 -7.52 17.37 -6.61
N GLU A 224 -7.02 18.00 -7.68
CA GLU A 224 -6.21 17.32 -8.70
C GLU A 224 -4.93 16.74 -8.09
N ILE A 225 -4.24 17.50 -7.22
CA ILE A 225 -3.03 16.99 -6.52
C ILE A 225 -3.35 15.72 -5.73
N ARG A 226 -4.45 15.71 -4.97
CA ARG A 226 -4.89 14.54 -4.21
C ARG A 226 -5.20 13.37 -5.14
N ASP A 227 -5.95 13.63 -6.20
CA ASP A 227 -6.39 12.60 -7.15
C ASP A 227 -5.17 12.01 -7.89
N ILE A 228 -4.16 12.81 -8.22
CA ILE A 228 -2.86 12.36 -8.76
C ILE A 228 -2.14 11.43 -7.79
N ILE A 229 -2.01 11.82 -6.52
CA ILE A 229 -1.32 11.00 -5.50
C ILE A 229 -2.05 9.66 -5.29
N LEU A 230 -3.39 9.71 -5.20
CA LEU A 230 -4.22 8.53 -4.99
C LEU A 230 -4.44 7.69 -6.25
N GLY A 231 -4.06 8.17 -7.43
CA GLY A 231 -4.23 7.46 -8.70
C GLY A 231 -5.69 7.37 -9.12
N ALA A 232 -6.41 8.50 -9.03
CA ALA A 232 -7.82 8.65 -9.34
C ALA A 232 -8.05 9.58 -10.54
N TYR A 233 -7.31 9.39 -11.63
CA TYR A 233 -7.33 10.22 -12.84
C TYR A 233 -7.25 9.40 -14.13
#